data_AF-A0A381ZA58-F1
#
_entry.id   AF-A0A381ZA58-F1
#
_cell.length_a   1.000
_cell.length_b   1.000
_cell.length_c   1.000
_cell.angle_alpha   90.00
_cell.angle_beta   90.00
_cell.angle_gamma   90.00
#
_symmetry.space_group_name_H-M   'P 1'
#
loop_
_entity.id
_entity.type
_entity.pdbx_description
1 polymer ?
#
loop_
_entity_poly.entity_id
_entity_poly.type
_entity_poly.pdbx_seq_one_letter_code
_entity_poly.pdbx_strand_id
1 'polypeptide(L)'
;MALRLRRGTNSERALITPADGELIYTTDTKILYIGDGTTVGGNPVDTAGTAFGANVDLNNFDLIGTGNINTTGNITITGNITADGNLTLGGNLEIGDATTDTVSFVAKVESHIIPDVDGARNIGASTNKFNQGWFNAVHVAQDVIAAEVNANIIADDSTVLLNKATGAMNTSGTFKGDVNADDSTSFYDATTKAVNAGAGTFTGEVQATTFTGTLVGDVKGSVFADDSTVLVDGINGALSNGTLTFSEGVLDINSIPVVGKRLTIGKNTDTETQGINFKAGSAAGKVIDVEGLTDGANSTGFDFTVSRGDLATKTAVQDGDDLVNIKISAHDGTNTDTVSSAILFGAEPGATIANGAVPGVISIVATPDNGSNWSGMSINSSGQLCVGGTLTPAAGVALDVTGNATVTGYTKFGNLTTVERDALTPTDGMIIYNTTDSKFQGRTGVAWVDLH
;
A
#
# COMPACT_ATOMS: atom_id res chain seq x y z
N MET A 1 -32.58 78.66 99.85
CA MET A 1 -33.35 77.67 99.05
C MET A 1 -33.78 76.58 100.01
N ALA A 2 -35.09 76.33 100.16
CA ALA A 2 -35.57 75.24 101.00
C ALA A 2 -35.82 74.02 100.11
N LEU A 3 -35.20 72.88 100.42
CA LEU A 3 -35.51 71.60 99.79
C LEU A 3 -37.00 71.30 100.01
N ARG A 4 -37.77 71.13 98.94
CA ARG A 4 -39.18 70.76 99.00
C ARG A 4 -39.31 69.30 98.58
N LEU A 5 -39.73 68.47 99.53
CA LEU A 5 -40.01 67.07 99.32
C LEU A 5 -41.47 66.82 99.72
N ARG A 6 -42.26 66.20 98.85
CA ARG A 6 -43.62 65.74 99.20
C ARG A 6 -43.73 64.24 99.08
N ARG A 7 -44.61 63.69 99.90
CA ARG A 7 -45.05 62.30 99.84
C ARG A 7 -46.56 62.26 99.90
N GLY A 8 -47.19 61.36 99.16
CA GLY A 8 -48.64 61.19 99.14
C GLY A 8 -49.05 60.12 98.13
N THR A 9 -50.35 59.89 97.97
CA THR A 9 -50.89 59.01 96.93
C THR A 9 -50.75 59.64 95.54
N ASN A 10 -50.83 58.83 94.49
CA ASN A 10 -50.77 59.31 93.11
C ASN A 10 -51.95 60.24 92.79
N SER A 11 -53.12 60.02 93.41
CA SER A 11 -54.26 60.92 93.32
C SER A 11 -53.98 62.29 93.95
N GLU A 12 -53.29 62.34 95.10
CA GLU A 12 -52.90 63.62 95.73
C GLU A 12 -51.82 64.35 94.91
N ARG A 13 -50.88 63.62 94.33
CA ARG A 13 -49.87 64.18 93.39
C ARG A 13 -50.54 64.85 92.19
N ALA A 14 -51.54 64.22 91.59
CA ALA A 14 -52.21 64.71 90.39
C ALA A 14 -53.03 66.00 90.60
N LEU A 15 -53.18 66.48 91.84
CA LEU A 15 -53.92 67.71 92.18
C LEU A 15 -53.02 68.93 92.35
N ILE A 16 -51.69 68.79 92.24
CA ILE A 16 -50.73 69.86 92.46
C ILE A 16 -49.82 70.02 91.23
N THR A 17 -49.43 71.25 90.90
CA THR A 17 -48.32 71.51 89.97
C THR A 17 -47.06 71.73 90.80
N PRO A 18 -46.14 70.76 90.89
CA PRO A 18 -44.94 70.89 91.70
C PRO A 18 -44.03 71.94 91.07
N ALA A 19 -43.37 72.74 91.91
CA ALA A 19 -42.41 73.73 91.42
C ALA A 19 -41.21 73.05 90.72
N ASP A 20 -40.49 73.78 89.88
CA ASP A 20 -39.29 73.25 89.20
C ASP A 20 -38.29 72.66 90.22
N GLY A 21 -37.87 71.42 90.01
CA GLY A 21 -37.01 70.64 90.91
C GLY A 21 -37.67 70.10 92.18
N GLU A 22 -38.98 70.30 92.43
CA GLU A 22 -39.69 69.74 93.59
C GLU A 22 -39.88 68.24 93.42
N LEU A 23 -39.30 67.44 94.34
CA LEU A 23 -39.40 65.98 94.31
C LEU A 23 -40.64 65.49 95.04
N ILE A 24 -41.36 64.57 94.41
CA ILE A 24 -42.55 63.92 94.97
C ILE A 24 -42.42 62.42 94.86
N TYR A 25 -42.54 61.71 95.98
CA TYR A 25 -42.64 60.26 95.98
C TYR A 25 -44.09 59.82 96.22
N THR A 26 -44.66 59.05 95.31
CA THR A 26 -46.01 58.49 95.48
C THR A 26 -45.95 57.22 96.32
N THR A 27 -46.73 57.17 97.40
CA THR A 27 -46.69 56.04 98.35
C THR A 27 -47.42 54.80 97.85
N ASP A 28 -48.37 54.97 96.92
CA ASP A 28 -49.17 53.90 96.32
C ASP A 28 -48.52 53.30 95.06
N THR A 29 -48.05 54.13 94.12
CA THR A 29 -47.36 53.64 92.91
C THR A 29 -45.85 53.45 93.09
N LYS A 30 -45.28 53.96 94.20
CA LYS A 30 -43.84 53.87 94.53
C LYS A 30 -42.92 54.49 93.47
N ILE A 31 -43.37 55.55 92.81
CA ILE A 31 -42.62 56.26 91.76
C ILE A 31 -42.16 57.62 92.28
N LEU A 32 -40.93 57.99 91.90
CA LEU A 32 -40.41 59.34 92.12
C LEU A 32 -40.77 60.23 90.92
N TYR A 33 -41.24 61.44 91.20
CA TYR A 33 -41.53 62.49 90.21
C TYR A 33 -40.75 63.76 90.55
N ILE A 34 -40.44 64.57 89.54
CA ILE A 34 -39.81 65.89 89.66
C ILE A 34 -40.68 66.94 88.99
N GLY A 35 -40.95 68.05 89.67
CA GLY A 35 -41.64 69.19 89.10
C GLY A 35 -40.77 69.93 88.08
N ASP A 36 -41.41 70.50 87.06
CA ASP A 36 -40.83 71.45 86.10
C ASP A 36 -41.51 72.83 86.20
N GLY A 37 -42.36 73.04 87.20
CA GLY A 37 -43.14 74.25 87.42
C GLY A 37 -44.38 74.41 86.54
N THR A 38 -44.64 73.50 85.59
CA THR A 38 -45.75 73.61 84.62
C THR A 38 -46.62 72.35 84.54
N THR A 39 -46.03 71.17 84.71
CA THR A 39 -46.69 69.87 84.59
C THR A 39 -47.39 69.49 85.89
N VAL A 40 -48.71 69.34 85.84
CA VAL A 40 -49.51 68.85 86.97
C VAL A 40 -49.03 67.45 87.37
N GLY A 41 -48.68 67.29 88.64
CA GLY A 41 -48.14 66.07 89.23
C GLY A 41 -46.66 65.79 88.96
N GLY A 42 -45.96 66.63 88.19
CA GLY A 42 -44.54 66.46 87.86
C GLY A 42 -44.24 65.30 86.89
N ASN A 43 -43.02 65.29 86.35
CA ASN A 43 -42.53 64.28 85.42
C ASN A 43 -41.94 63.08 86.19
N PRO A 44 -42.26 61.83 85.82
CA PRO A 44 -41.67 60.66 86.47
C PRO A 44 -40.15 60.64 86.25
N VAL A 45 -39.40 60.43 87.32
CA VAL A 45 -37.94 60.23 87.33
C VAL A 45 -37.60 58.75 87.09
N ASP A 46 -38.55 57.86 87.42
CA ASP A 46 -38.49 56.46 87.09
C ASP A 46 -39.29 56.21 85.80
N THR A 47 -38.61 56.21 84.65
CA THR A 47 -39.13 55.56 83.46
C THR A 47 -39.09 54.05 83.66
N ALA A 48 -40.01 53.53 84.48
CA ALA A 48 -40.50 52.16 84.40
C ALA A 48 -41.35 51.95 83.12
N GLY A 49 -40.98 52.64 82.03
CA GLY A 49 -41.51 52.50 80.70
C GLY A 49 -40.60 51.57 79.92
N THR A 50 -41.18 50.73 79.07
CA THR A 50 -40.55 49.65 78.31
C THR A 50 -39.49 50.11 77.28
N ALA A 51 -39.03 51.36 77.31
CA ALA A 51 -37.99 51.91 76.43
C ALA A 51 -37.35 53.18 77.02
N PHE A 52 -36.09 53.45 76.67
CA PHE A 52 -35.47 54.76 76.86
C PHE A 52 -36.04 55.74 75.82
N GLY A 53 -36.49 56.93 76.25
CA GLY A 53 -37.12 57.93 75.37
C GLY A 53 -36.15 58.73 74.49
N ALA A 54 -34.86 58.40 74.51
CA ALA A 54 -33.79 59.07 73.77
C ALA A 54 -32.62 58.10 73.53
N ASN A 55 -31.62 58.55 72.76
CA ASN A 55 -30.36 57.81 72.61
C ASN A 55 -29.71 57.61 73.98
N VAL A 56 -29.24 56.39 74.24
CA VAL A 56 -28.41 56.08 75.41
C VAL A 56 -26.95 56.25 74.99
N ASP A 57 -26.28 57.24 75.56
CA ASP A 57 -24.82 57.37 75.45
C ASP A 57 -24.16 56.51 76.54
N LEU A 58 -23.35 55.54 76.12
CA LEU A 58 -22.61 54.62 76.99
C LEU A 58 -21.09 54.84 76.91
N ASN A 59 -20.62 56.00 76.45
CA ASN A 59 -19.19 56.30 76.36
C ASN A 59 -18.43 55.92 77.65
N ASN A 60 -17.46 54.99 77.52
CA ASN A 60 -16.65 54.40 78.61
C ASN A 60 -17.38 53.46 79.58
N PHE A 61 -18.59 52.99 79.27
CA PHE A 61 -19.33 52.03 80.08
C PHE A 61 -19.66 50.76 79.30
N ASP A 62 -19.51 49.61 79.96
CA ASP A 62 -19.94 48.32 79.42
C ASP A 62 -21.44 48.13 79.63
N LEU A 63 -22.09 47.49 78.66
CA LEU A 63 -23.43 46.95 78.85
C LEU A 63 -23.33 45.50 79.32
N ILE A 64 -23.38 45.28 80.63
CA ILE A 64 -23.34 43.95 81.25
C ILE A 64 -24.76 43.50 81.55
N GLY A 65 -25.21 42.41 80.94
CA GLY A 65 -26.52 41.83 81.18
C GLY A 65 -26.54 40.31 80.99
N THR A 66 -27.38 39.61 81.76
CA THR A 66 -27.59 38.15 81.64
C THR A 66 -28.77 37.79 80.73
N GLY A 67 -29.43 38.79 80.16
CA GLY A 67 -30.58 38.65 79.27
C GLY A 67 -30.25 38.95 77.81
N ASN A 68 -31.25 38.83 76.95
CA ASN A 68 -31.10 39.11 75.53
C ASN A 68 -31.04 40.61 75.25
N ILE A 69 -30.24 41.00 74.25
CA ILE A 69 -30.30 42.32 73.64
C ILE A 69 -31.03 42.16 72.31
N ASN A 70 -32.26 42.68 72.24
CA ASN A 70 -33.06 42.64 71.02
C ASN A 70 -33.09 44.02 70.39
N THR A 71 -32.70 44.13 69.12
CA THR A 71 -32.74 45.37 68.34
C THR A 71 -33.62 45.20 67.12
N THR A 72 -34.56 46.10 66.89
CA THR A 72 -35.36 46.15 65.65
C THR A 72 -34.67 46.94 64.54
N GLY A 73 -33.72 47.81 64.90
CA GLY A 73 -32.88 48.57 63.99
C GLY A 73 -31.51 47.92 63.75
N ASN A 74 -30.65 48.67 63.07
CA ASN A 74 -29.29 48.23 62.75
C ASN A 74 -28.40 48.23 63.99
N ILE A 75 -27.46 47.28 64.02
CA ILE A 75 -26.33 47.30 64.93
C ILE A 75 -25.11 47.72 64.12
N THR A 76 -24.46 48.82 64.50
CA THR A 76 -23.18 49.26 63.92
C THR A 76 -22.10 49.10 64.97
N ILE A 77 -21.07 48.32 64.65
CA ILE A 77 -19.94 48.04 65.55
C ILE A 77 -18.68 48.49 64.80
N THR A 78 -17.98 49.46 65.38
CA THR A 78 -16.71 49.97 64.83
C THR A 78 -15.50 49.16 65.33
N GLY A 79 -15.69 48.37 66.39
CA GLY A 79 -14.71 47.43 66.92
C GLY A 79 -14.93 46.01 66.42
N ASN A 80 -14.49 45.04 67.23
CA ASN A 80 -14.64 43.63 66.93
C ASN A 80 -15.95 43.07 67.48
N ILE A 81 -16.52 42.09 66.78
CA ILE A 81 -17.56 41.22 67.30
C ILE A 81 -16.87 39.95 67.80
N THR A 82 -17.07 39.59 69.07
CA THR A 82 -16.64 38.31 69.63
C THR A 82 -17.86 37.58 70.18
N ALA A 83 -18.07 36.35 69.75
CA ALA A 83 -19.12 35.49 70.27
C ALA A 83 -18.45 34.22 70.83
N ASP A 84 -18.60 33.97 72.13
CA ASP A 84 -18.10 32.74 72.76
C ASP A 84 -18.92 31.51 72.31
N GLY A 85 -20.16 31.74 71.88
CA GLY A 85 -21.03 30.75 71.27
C GLY A 85 -21.12 30.89 69.75
N ASN A 86 -22.26 30.49 69.18
CA ASN A 86 -22.48 30.58 67.74
C ASN A 86 -22.88 32.01 67.34
N LEU A 87 -22.31 32.50 66.23
CA LEU A 87 -22.83 33.64 65.49
C LEU A 87 -23.75 33.13 64.38
N THR A 88 -25.06 33.33 64.52
CA THR A 88 -26.05 32.95 63.50
C THR A 88 -26.57 34.21 62.80
N LEU A 89 -26.41 34.27 61.48
CA LEU A 89 -26.93 35.35 60.64
C LEU A 89 -28.05 34.78 59.76
N GLY A 90 -29.28 35.26 59.97
CA GLY A 90 -30.45 34.75 59.24
C GLY A 90 -30.62 35.27 57.81
N GLY A 91 -29.74 36.17 57.36
CA GLY A 91 -29.76 36.77 56.03
C GLY A 91 -28.42 36.64 55.32
N ASN A 92 -28.18 37.52 54.34
CA ASN A 92 -26.92 37.54 53.60
C ASN A 92 -25.78 38.08 54.47
N LEU A 93 -24.57 37.58 54.21
CA LEU A 93 -23.35 38.03 54.85
C LEU A 93 -22.41 38.59 53.77
N GLU A 94 -22.04 39.86 53.92
CA GLU A 94 -21.02 40.53 53.13
C GLU A 94 -19.80 40.74 54.04
N ILE A 95 -18.62 40.25 53.62
CA ILE A 95 -17.37 40.38 54.37
C ILE A 95 -16.33 41.02 53.46
N GLY A 96 -15.78 42.14 53.95
CA GLY A 96 -14.79 42.95 53.25
C GLY A 96 -15.44 44.02 52.36
N ASP A 97 -14.82 45.19 52.33
CA ASP A 97 -15.16 46.35 51.52
C ASP A 97 -14.00 46.81 50.62
N ALA A 98 -12.83 46.17 50.72
CA ALA A 98 -11.63 46.45 49.94
C ALA A 98 -10.98 45.16 49.39
N THR A 99 -10.20 45.30 48.32
CA THR A 99 -9.46 44.17 47.70
C THR A 99 -8.32 43.64 48.57
N THR A 100 -7.99 44.33 49.66
CA THR A 100 -6.99 43.93 50.66
C THR A 100 -7.58 43.09 51.78
N ASP A 101 -8.90 42.97 51.87
CA ASP A 101 -9.53 42.26 52.97
C ASP A 101 -9.27 40.76 52.89
N THR A 102 -9.20 40.15 54.06
CA THR A 102 -8.95 38.72 54.20
C THR A 102 -10.00 38.09 55.09
N VAL A 103 -10.49 36.93 54.68
CA VAL A 103 -11.27 36.05 55.53
C VAL A 103 -10.41 34.85 55.88
N SER A 104 -10.18 34.63 57.18
CA SER A 104 -9.42 33.48 57.67
C SER A 104 -10.36 32.41 58.20
N PHE A 105 -10.33 31.24 57.57
CA PHE A 105 -11.04 30.06 58.05
C PHE A 105 -10.05 29.12 58.72
N VAL A 106 -10.00 29.16 60.06
CA VAL A 106 -9.24 28.17 60.87
C VAL A 106 -10.10 26.93 61.16
N ALA A 107 -11.42 27.05 60.99
CA ALA A 107 -12.40 25.99 61.20
C ALA A 107 -12.74 25.23 59.91
N LYS A 108 -13.48 24.13 60.05
CA LYS A 108 -14.05 23.37 58.92
C LYS A 108 -15.24 24.12 58.34
N VAL A 109 -15.43 24.01 57.02
CA VAL A 109 -16.68 24.38 56.35
C VAL A 109 -17.53 23.12 56.24
N GLU A 110 -18.64 23.07 56.97
CA GLU A 110 -19.51 21.88 57.05
C GLU A 110 -20.62 21.85 55.99
N SER A 111 -20.63 22.83 55.10
CA SER A 111 -21.60 22.98 54.02
C SER A 111 -20.93 23.13 52.65
N HIS A 112 -21.75 23.19 51.60
CA HIS A 112 -21.28 23.46 50.25
C HIS A 112 -20.93 24.94 50.05
N ILE A 113 -19.95 25.20 49.19
CA ILE A 113 -19.70 26.53 48.62
C ILE A 113 -20.44 26.59 47.29
N ILE A 114 -21.56 27.30 47.24
CA ILE A 114 -22.43 27.37 46.06
C ILE A 114 -22.47 28.83 45.58
N PRO A 115 -22.12 29.11 44.31
CA PRO A 115 -22.24 30.47 43.76
C PRO A 115 -23.70 30.87 43.58
N ASP A 116 -23.96 32.18 43.58
CA ASP A 116 -25.27 32.77 43.33
C ASP A 116 -25.75 32.61 41.88
N VAL A 117 -24.79 32.56 40.93
CA VAL A 117 -25.03 32.41 39.50
C VAL A 117 -24.04 31.40 38.91
N ASP A 118 -24.56 30.49 38.07
CA ASP A 118 -23.76 29.49 37.37
C ASP A 118 -22.67 30.11 36.49
N GLY A 119 -21.45 29.57 36.55
CA GLY A 119 -20.28 30.05 35.79
C GLY A 119 -19.75 31.45 36.12
N ALA A 120 -20.37 32.21 37.05
CA ALA A 120 -20.03 33.62 37.29
C ALA A 120 -19.01 33.87 38.41
N ARG A 121 -18.67 32.86 39.22
CA ARG A 121 -17.76 32.96 40.36
C ARG A 121 -16.61 31.96 40.23
N ASN A 122 -15.41 32.40 40.58
CA ASN A 122 -14.21 31.58 40.58
C ASN A 122 -13.81 31.19 42.00
N ILE A 123 -13.13 30.06 42.14
CA ILE A 123 -12.38 29.71 43.34
C ILE A 123 -10.90 30.05 43.07
N GLY A 124 -10.48 31.24 43.52
CA GLY A 124 -9.17 31.82 43.21
C GLY A 124 -9.16 32.66 41.92
N ALA A 125 -7.97 33.12 41.53
CA ALA A 125 -7.74 33.94 40.33
C ALA A 125 -6.39 33.59 39.67
N SER A 126 -6.11 34.14 38.48
CA SER A 126 -4.88 33.86 37.72
C SER A 126 -3.59 34.21 38.46
N THR A 127 -3.62 35.21 39.35
CA THR A 127 -2.49 35.65 40.19
C THR A 127 -2.57 35.17 41.64
N ASN A 128 -3.74 34.68 42.08
CA ASN A 128 -4.02 34.30 43.46
C ASN A 128 -4.69 32.92 43.45
N LYS A 129 -3.86 31.89 43.25
CA LYS A 129 -4.30 30.48 43.13
C LYS A 129 -4.23 29.79 44.48
N PHE A 130 -5.12 28.83 44.69
CA PHE A 130 -4.90 27.82 45.71
C PHE A 130 -3.71 26.94 45.29
N ASN A 131 -2.90 26.54 46.26
CA ASN A 131 -1.75 25.68 45.99
C ASN A 131 -2.20 24.28 45.51
N GLN A 132 -3.18 23.68 46.20
CA GLN A 132 -3.70 22.34 45.91
C GLN A 132 -5.19 22.25 46.29
N GLY A 133 -5.94 21.42 45.56
CA GLY A 133 -7.29 21.00 45.91
C GLY A 133 -7.34 19.50 46.14
N TRP A 134 -7.95 19.07 47.23
CA TRP A 134 -8.13 17.65 47.56
C TRP A 134 -9.61 17.31 47.43
N PHE A 135 -9.99 16.78 46.28
CA PHE A 135 -11.37 16.43 45.95
C PHE A 135 -11.48 14.93 45.70
N ASN A 136 -12.60 14.31 46.10
CA ASN A 136 -12.89 12.92 45.71
C ASN A 136 -13.24 12.83 44.22
N ALA A 137 -13.94 13.84 43.70
CA ALA A 137 -14.31 13.94 42.30
C ALA A 137 -14.41 15.43 41.90
N VAL A 138 -14.13 15.72 40.64
CA VAL A 138 -14.34 17.03 40.02
C VAL A 138 -15.25 16.81 38.81
N HIS A 139 -16.40 17.48 38.78
CA HIS A 139 -17.29 17.48 37.62
C HIS A 139 -17.08 18.78 36.85
N VAL A 140 -16.75 18.65 35.55
CA VAL A 140 -16.47 19.78 34.66
C VAL A 140 -17.40 19.68 33.47
N ALA A 141 -18.18 20.73 33.21
CA ALA A 141 -19.13 20.77 32.09
C ALA A 141 -18.48 21.17 30.75
N GLN A 142 -17.33 21.83 30.82
CA GLN A 142 -16.59 22.37 29.68
C GLN A 142 -15.15 21.81 29.76
N ASP A 143 -14.17 22.69 29.96
CA ASP A 143 -12.76 22.36 29.76
C ASP A 143 -11.99 22.13 31.06
N VAL A 144 -11.06 21.17 31.01
CA VAL A 144 -9.95 21.06 31.97
C VAL A 144 -8.72 21.74 31.34
N ILE A 145 -8.41 22.95 31.77
CA ILE A 145 -7.24 23.70 31.29
C ILE A 145 -6.06 23.45 32.25
N ALA A 146 -5.12 22.61 31.84
CA ALA A 146 -3.92 22.30 32.60
C ALA A 146 -2.68 22.31 31.69
N ALA A 147 -1.53 22.75 32.22
CA ALA A 147 -0.26 22.63 31.51
C ALA A 147 0.12 21.16 31.29
N GLU A 148 -0.20 20.30 32.26
CA GLU A 148 0.11 18.88 32.28
C GLU A 148 -1.00 18.10 32.98
N VAL A 149 -1.32 16.91 32.49
CA VAL A 149 -2.26 15.97 33.14
C VAL A 149 -1.52 14.67 33.43
N ASN A 150 -1.26 14.41 34.72
CA ASN A 150 -0.56 13.21 35.18
C ASN A 150 -1.56 12.18 35.75
N ALA A 151 -2.44 11.67 34.90
CA ALA A 151 -3.51 10.75 35.29
C ALA A 151 -3.81 9.72 34.19
N ASN A 152 -4.47 8.63 34.56
CA ASN A 152 -5.18 7.82 33.58
C ASN A 152 -6.39 8.63 33.08
N ILE A 153 -6.64 8.62 31.78
CA ILE A 153 -7.90 9.12 31.21
C ILE A 153 -8.80 7.92 30.95
N ILE A 154 -9.96 7.93 31.59
CA ILE A 154 -10.91 6.82 31.58
C ILE A 154 -12.22 7.33 31.00
N ALA A 155 -12.79 6.61 30.04
CA ALA A 155 -14.10 6.91 29.47
C ALA A 155 -15.23 6.50 30.42
N ASP A 156 -16.45 6.91 30.09
CA ASP A 156 -17.67 6.59 30.83
C ASP A 156 -17.96 5.08 30.90
N ASP A 157 -17.60 4.34 29.85
CA ASP A 157 -17.66 2.87 29.78
C ASP A 157 -16.53 2.15 30.55
N SER A 158 -15.73 2.89 31.33
CA SER A 158 -14.57 2.40 32.09
C SER A 158 -13.37 1.95 31.23
N THR A 159 -13.35 2.24 29.93
CA THR A 159 -12.14 2.01 29.11
C THR A 159 -11.05 3.00 29.47
N VAL A 160 -9.81 2.53 29.61
CA VAL A 160 -8.65 3.40 29.82
C VAL A 160 -8.19 3.91 28.46
N LEU A 161 -8.57 5.15 28.11
CA LEU A 161 -8.21 5.80 26.85
C LEU A 161 -6.73 6.17 26.79
N LEU A 162 -6.18 6.66 27.90
CA LEU A 162 -4.74 6.92 28.07
C LEU A 162 -4.28 6.31 29.38
N ASN A 163 -3.31 5.39 29.29
CA ASN A 163 -2.73 4.74 30.45
C ASN A 163 -1.42 5.44 30.83
N LYS A 164 -1.40 6.08 32.00
CA LYS A 164 -0.21 6.76 32.56
C LYS A 164 0.97 5.81 32.75
N ALA A 165 0.74 4.55 33.11
CA ALA A 165 1.80 3.61 33.45
C ALA A 165 2.49 3.03 32.21
N THR A 166 1.75 2.82 31.12
CA THR A 166 2.27 2.20 29.89
C THR A 166 2.43 3.17 28.72
N GLY A 167 1.87 4.38 28.81
CA GLY A 167 1.75 5.31 27.68
C GLY A 167 0.80 4.82 26.59
N ALA A 168 0.09 3.70 26.79
CA ALA A 168 -0.79 3.13 25.79
C ALA A 168 -2.03 4.02 25.59
N MET A 169 -2.34 4.27 24.32
CA MET A 169 -3.56 4.93 23.89
C MET A 169 -4.53 3.88 23.36
N ASN A 170 -5.75 3.85 23.88
CA ASN A 170 -6.83 2.98 23.44
C ASN A 170 -8.01 3.84 23.02
N THR A 171 -8.05 4.23 21.75
CA THR A 171 -9.11 5.09 21.21
C THR A 171 -9.67 4.54 19.92
N SER A 172 -10.97 4.65 19.72
CA SER A 172 -11.63 4.44 18.43
C SER A 172 -11.99 5.79 17.80
N GLY A 173 -11.76 5.95 16.50
CA GLY A 173 -12.07 7.18 15.76
C GLY A 173 -10.87 7.77 15.00
N THR A 174 -10.99 9.04 14.61
CA THR A 174 -9.97 9.75 13.83
C THR A 174 -8.95 10.41 14.75
N PHE A 175 -7.70 9.94 14.74
CA PHE A 175 -6.58 10.68 15.32
C PHE A 175 -6.17 11.80 14.36
N LYS A 176 -6.14 13.05 14.84
CA LYS A 176 -5.67 14.21 14.06
C LYS A 176 -4.32 14.64 14.60
N GLY A 177 -3.33 14.76 13.71
CA GLY A 177 -1.95 15.13 14.05
C GLY A 177 -0.97 13.98 13.86
N ASP A 178 0.30 14.29 14.04
CA ASP A 178 1.39 13.33 13.87
C ASP A 178 1.45 12.38 15.08
N VAL A 179 1.79 11.13 14.83
CA VAL A 179 2.16 10.16 15.86
C VAL A 179 3.65 9.95 15.73
N ASN A 180 4.43 10.38 16.72
CA ASN A 180 5.87 10.13 16.76
C ASN A 180 6.18 8.78 17.42
N ALA A 181 7.23 8.13 16.95
CA ALA A 181 7.89 7.00 17.61
C ALA A 181 8.70 7.50 18.83
N ASP A 182 9.21 6.55 19.62
CA ASP A 182 10.03 6.81 20.81
C ASP A 182 11.32 7.58 20.51
N ASP A 183 11.88 7.39 19.32
CA ASP A 183 13.02 8.13 18.78
C ASP A 183 12.66 9.52 18.20
N SER A 184 11.43 9.97 18.39
CA SER A 184 10.87 11.24 17.87
C SER A 184 10.69 11.30 16.35
N THR A 185 10.92 10.22 15.59
CA THR A 185 10.54 10.17 14.17
C THR A 185 9.03 10.02 14.01
N SER A 186 8.43 10.45 12.91
CA SER A 186 6.99 10.27 12.69
C SER A 186 6.67 8.82 12.35
N PHE A 187 5.92 8.10 13.18
CA PHE A 187 5.29 6.81 12.84
C PHE A 187 4.16 7.01 11.82
N TYR A 188 3.33 8.04 12.05
CA TYR A 188 2.35 8.57 11.09
C TYR A 188 2.53 10.08 11.00
N ASP A 189 2.72 10.58 9.79
CA ASP A 189 2.73 12.01 9.48
C ASP A 189 1.40 12.39 8.85
N ALA A 190 0.62 13.24 9.52
CA ALA A 190 -0.71 13.65 9.07
C ALA A 190 -0.67 14.56 7.85
N THR A 191 0.45 15.27 7.64
CA THR A 191 0.64 16.19 6.51
C THR A 191 0.96 15.41 5.24
N THR A 192 1.93 14.50 5.30
CA THR A 192 2.34 13.68 4.15
C THR A 192 1.49 12.42 4.00
N LYS A 193 0.72 12.06 5.03
CA LYS A 193 -0.03 10.79 5.15
C LYS A 193 0.89 9.56 5.05
N ALA A 194 2.18 9.73 5.32
CA ALA A 194 3.15 8.65 5.27
C ALA A 194 3.11 7.86 6.58
N VAL A 195 3.19 6.53 6.46
CA VAL A 195 3.51 5.64 7.58
C VAL A 195 4.99 5.30 7.45
N ASN A 196 5.80 5.72 8.42
CA ASN A 196 7.23 5.45 8.45
C ASN A 196 7.54 4.50 9.61
N ALA A 197 7.24 3.23 9.41
CA ALA A 197 7.47 2.16 10.38
C ALA A 197 8.62 1.26 9.90
N GLY A 198 9.53 0.87 10.81
CA GLY A 198 10.57 -0.12 10.50
C GLY A 198 10.00 -1.50 10.13
N ALA A 199 8.80 -1.83 10.63
CA ALA A 199 7.99 -2.97 10.19
C ALA A 199 6.50 -2.67 10.42
N GLY A 200 5.65 -2.99 9.44
CA GLY A 200 4.19 -2.93 9.55
C GLY A 200 3.57 -4.32 9.42
N THR A 201 2.72 -4.71 10.36
CA THR A 201 1.90 -5.93 10.24
C THR A 201 0.45 -5.53 10.04
N PHE A 202 -0.07 -5.77 8.83
CA PHE A 202 -1.48 -5.54 8.50
C PHE A 202 -2.21 -6.88 8.57
N THR A 203 -3.13 -7.02 9.53
CA THR A 203 -3.94 -8.25 9.69
C THR A 203 -5.20 -8.25 8.83
N GLY A 204 -5.51 -7.13 8.18
CA GLY A 204 -6.60 -6.95 7.24
C GLY A 204 -6.10 -6.56 5.84
N GLU A 205 -7.06 -6.34 4.93
CA GLU A 205 -6.77 -5.89 3.57
C GLU A 205 -6.14 -4.49 3.56
N VAL A 206 -5.05 -4.34 2.80
CA VAL A 206 -4.43 -3.04 2.53
C VAL A 206 -5.00 -2.51 1.22
N GLN A 207 -5.98 -1.63 1.29
CA GLN A 207 -6.55 -0.97 0.12
C GLN A 207 -5.76 0.29 -0.22
N ALA A 208 -5.16 0.32 -1.42
CA ALA A 208 -4.52 1.50 -1.98
C ALA A 208 -4.92 1.66 -3.45
N THR A 209 -5.21 2.88 -3.90
CA THR A 209 -5.51 3.15 -5.32
C THR A 209 -4.30 2.87 -6.21
N THR A 210 -3.11 3.04 -5.67
CA THR A 210 -1.83 2.75 -6.35
C THR A 210 -0.79 2.42 -5.29
N PHE A 211 -0.01 1.38 -5.53
CA PHE A 211 1.25 1.16 -4.82
C PHE A 211 2.38 1.78 -5.64
N THR A 212 3.08 2.78 -5.09
CA THR A 212 4.25 3.40 -5.74
C THR A 212 5.49 3.10 -4.91
N GLY A 213 6.37 2.25 -5.42
CA GLY A 213 7.60 1.87 -4.73
C GLY A 213 8.10 0.49 -5.14
N THR A 214 9.10 0.00 -4.41
CA THR A 214 9.66 -1.35 -4.58
C THR A 214 9.09 -2.26 -3.50
N LEU A 215 8.60 -3.44 -3.90
CA LEU A 215 8.30 -4.53 -2.98
C LEU A 215 9.55 -5.41 -2.85
N VAL A 216 10.13 -5.47 -1.65
CA VAL A 216 11.28 -6.34 -1.35
C VAL A 216 10.79 -7.50 -0.49
N GLY A 217 10.84 -8.71 -1.03
CA GLY A 217 10.40 -9.94 -0.35
C GLY A 217 9.47 -10.81 -1.21
N ASP A 218 8.92 -11.85 -0.59
CA ASP A 218 8.03 -12.80 -1.26
C ASP A 218 6.59 -12.26 -1.35
N VAL A 219 5.96 -12.43 -2.52
CA VAL A 219 4.51 -12.23 -2.70
C VAL A 219 3.83 -13.58 -2.60
N LYS A 220 3.00 -13.77 -1.58
CA LYS A 220 2.15 -14.96 -1.46
C LYS A 220 0.75 -14.63 -1.98
N GLY A 221 0.33 -15.30 -3.04
CA GLY A 221 -1.00 -15.13 -3.64
C GLY A 221 -0.92 -14.78 -5.12
N SER A 222 -2.02 -14.28 -5.67
CA SER A 222 -2.14 -13.92 -7.08
C SER A 222 -1.94 -12.41 -7.30
N VAL A 223 -1.37 -12.06 -8.45
CA VAL A 223 -1.22 -10.67 -8.92
C VAL A 223 -2.13 -10.49 -10.11
N PHE A 224 -2.91 -9.41 -10.11
CA PHE A 224 -3.88 -9.09 -11.15
C PHE A 224 -3.44 -7.85 -11.94
N ALA A 225 -3.83 -7.80 -13.20
CA ALA A 225 -3.75 -6.61 -14.03
C ALA A 225 -4.81 -5.57 -13.62
N ASP A 226 -4.74 -4.38 -14.20
CA ASP A 226 -5.67 -3.28 -13.98
C ASP A 226 -7.11 -3.60 -14.43
N ASP A 227 -7.27 -4.47 -15.42
CA ASP A 227 -8.55 -5.01 -15.88
C ASP A 227 -9.07 -6.18 -15.01
N SER A 228 -8.41 -6.46 -13.88
CA SER A 228 -8.71 -7.57 -12.96
C SER A 228 -8.46 -8.98 -13.53
N THR A 229 -7.75 -9.11 -14.65
CA THR A 229 -7.27 -10.42 -15.11
C THR A 229 -6.06 -10.90 -14.28
N VAL A 230 -5.88 -12.20 -14.12
CA VAL A 230 -4.74 -12.76 -13.35
C VAL A 230 -3.48 -12.73 -14.21
N LEU A 231 -2.42 -12.08 -13.71
CA LEU A 231 -1.08 -12.12 -14.31
C LEU A 231 -0.24 -13.25 -13.72
N VAL A 232 -0.18 -13.31 -12.38
CA VAL A 232 0.47 -14.38 -11.63
C VAL A 232 -0.62 -15.08 -10.83
N ASP A 233 -0.83 -16.35 -11.10
CA ASP A 233 -1.74 -17.19 -10.35
C ASP A 233 -0.97 -17.96 -9.28
N GLY A 234 -1.01 -17.47 -8.04
CA GLY A 234 -0.33 -18.12 -6.91
C GLY A 234 -0.99 -19.42 -6.47
N ILE A 235 -2.24 -19.69 -6.88
CA ILE A 235 -2.95 -20.92 -6.54
C ILE A 235 -2.56 -22.03 -7.51
N ASN A 236 -2.59 -21.74 -8.81
CA ASN A 236 -2.31 -22.72 -9.86
C ASN A 236 -0.84 -22.73 -10.32
N GLY A 237 0.00 -21.82 -9.81
CA GLY A 237 1.42 -21.72 -10.19
C GLY A 237 1.61 -21.32 -11.66
N ALA A 238 0.73 -20.46 -12.18
CA ALA A 238 0.73 -20.06 -13.58
C ALA A 238 1.14 -18.58 -13.74
N LEU A 239 1.86 -18.28 -14.83
CA LEU A 239 2.11 -16.92 -15.28
C LEU A 239 1.41 -16.75 -16.63
N SER A 240 0.44 -15.84 -16.72
CA SER A 240 -0.34 -15.66 -17.94
C SER A 240 -0.68 -14.19 -18.18
N ASN A 241 -0.78 -13.78 -19.44
CA ASN A 241 -1.45 -12.52 -19.81
C ASN A 241 -2.74 -12.79 -20.62
N GLY A 242 -3.31 -13.98 -20.46
CA GLY A 242 -4.45 -14.48 -21.23
C GLY A 242 -4.07 -15.07 -22.60
N THR A 243 -2.98 -14.60 -23.21
CA THR A 243 -2.54 -15.06 -24.55
C THR A 243 -1.32 -15.96 -24.50
N LEU A 244 -0.36 -15.66 -23.64
CA LEU A 244 0.83 -16.47 -23.36
C LEU A 244 0.71 -16.99 -21.93
N THR A 245 0.83 -18.30 -21.73
CA THR A 245 0.72 -18.93 -20.42
C THR A 245 1.90 -19.87 -20.18
N PHE A 246 2.56 -19.72 -19.04
CA PHE A 246 3.51 -20.67 -18.49
C PHE A 246 2.81 -21.42 -17.34
N SER A 247 2.47 -22.68 -17.56
CA SER A 247 1.80 -23.52 -16.56
C SER A 247 2.10 -24.99 -16.80
N GLU A 248 2.20 -25.78 -15.72
CA GLU A 248 2.35 -27.24 -15.80
C GLU A 248 3.54 -27.72 -16.66
N GLY A 249 4.60 -26.90 -16.74
CA GLY A 249 5.79 -27.20 -17.54
C GLY A 249 5.63 -26.95 -19.05
N VAL A 250 4.52 -26.35 -19.47
CA VAL A 250 4.23 -26.01 -20.87
C VAL A 250 4.22 -24.50 -21.05
N LEU A 251 4.69 -24.06 -22.23
CA LEU A 251 4.45 -22.72 -22.76
C LEU A 251 3.31 -22.79 -23.77
N ASP A 252 2.15 -22.26 -23.41
CA ASP A 252 0.97 -22.21 -24.28
C ASP A 252 0.78 -20.81 -24.88
N ILE A 253 0.44 -20.78 -26.16
CA ILE A 253 0.07 -19.58 -26.91
C ILE A 253 -1.37 -19.75 -27.38
N ASN A 254 -2.29 -19.17 -26.61
CA ASN A 254 -3.71 -19.17 -26.88
C ASN A 254 -4.01 -18.42 -28.19
N SER A 255 -4.99 -18.92 -28.94
CA SER A 255 -5.35 -18.34 -30.23
C SER A 255 -5.97 -16.96 -30.07
N ILE A 256 -5.39 -15.95 -30.71
CA ILE A 256 -6.02 -14.64 -30.92
C ILE A 256 -6.67 -14.66 -32.31
N PRO A 257 -7.98 -14.40 -32.44
CA PRO A 257 -8.64 -14.32 -33.73
C PRO A 257 -7.91 -13.33 -34.68
N VAL A 258 -7.76 -13.70 -35.96
CA VAL A 258 -7.25 -12.86 -37.08
C VAL A 258 -5.72 -12.70 -37.18
N VAL A 259 -4.94 -12.80 -36.08
CA VAL A 259 -3.48 -12.53 -36.11
C VAL A 259 -2.63 -13.81 -36.31
N GLY A 260 -3.16 -14.97 -35.95
CA GLY A 260 -2.43 -16.25 -35.98
C GLY A 260 -1.48 -16.44 -34.77
N LYS A 261 -0.91 -17.64 -34.62
CA LYS A 261 -0.01 -18.01 -33.51
C LYS A 261 1.44 -18.00 -33.97
N ARG A 262 2.28 -17.10 -33.45
CA ARG A 262 3.73 -17.12 -33.71
C ARG A 262 4.52 -16.79 -32.46
N LEU A 263 5.40 -17.70 -32.05
CA LEU A 263 6.53 -17.36 -31.20
C LEU A 263 7.61 -16.76 -32.10
N THR A 264 7.95 -15.49 -31.87
CA THR A 264 9.06 -14.82 -32.57
C THR A 264 10.23 -14.69 -31.61
N ILE A 265 11.41 -15.17 -32.00
CA ILE A 265 12.65 -15.04 -31.23
C ILE A 265 13.61 -14.18 -32.04
N GLY A 266 13.97 -13.02 -31.48
CA GLY A 266 14.80 -12.01 -32.14
C GLY A 266 14.02 -10.89 -32.80
N LYS A 267 14.77 -9.93 -33.35
CA LYS A 267 14.27 -8.74 -34.06
C LYS A 267 15.00 -8.59 -35.39
N ASN A 268 14.38 -7.86 -36.32
CA ASN A 268 14.97 -7.61 -37.65
C ASN A 268 16.32 -6.87 -37.61
N THR A 269 16.64 -6.23 -36.49
CA THR A 269 17.87 -5.46 -36.26
C THR A 269 18.95 -6.25 -35.54
N ASP A 270 18.66 -7.48 -35.09
CA ASP A 270 19.64 -8.27 -34.35
C ASP A 270 20.77 -8.73 -35.28
N THR A 271 22.02 -8.57 -34.85
CA THR A 271 23.22 -8.97 -35.61
C THR A 271 23.82 -10.30 -35.15
N GLU A 272 23.36 -10.81 -34.00
CA GLU A 272 23.81 -12.09 -33.42
C GLU A 272 22.82 -13.21 -33.73
N THR A 273 23.16 -14.45 -33.39
CA THR A 273 22.24 -15.59 -33.57
C THR A 273 21.17 -15.60 -32.48
N GLN A 274 19.90 -15.70 -32.88
CA GLN A 274 18.80 -16.10 -32.00
C GLN A 274 18.38 -17.52 -32.35
N GLY A 275 18.21 -18.37 -31.34
CA GLY A 275 17.91 -19.78 -31.58
C GLY A 275 17.24 -20.47 -30.41
N ILE A 276 16.79 -21.69 -30.68
CA ILE A 276 16.24 -22.60 -29.68
C ILE A 276 17.21 -23.76 -29.54
N ASN A 277 17.69 -24.01 -28.32
CA ASN A 277 18.55 -25.15 -28.01
C ASN A 277 17.78 -26.16 -27.17
N PHE A 278 17.74 -27.39 -27.62
CA PHE A 278 17.07 -28.48 -26.93
C PHE A 278 18.09 -29.47 -26.38
N LYS A 279 17.99 -29.76 -25.08
CA LYS A 279 18.82 -30.76 -24.40
C LYS A 279 17.92 -31.81 -23.77
N ALA A 280 18.16 -33.08 -24.07
CA ALA A 280 17.37 -34.19 -23.55
C ALA A 280 18.24 -35.14 -22.71
N GLY A 281 17.62 -35.74 -21.68
CA GLY A 281 18.26 -36.72 -20.81
C GLY A 281 18.27 -38.15 -21.39
N SER A 282 18.60 -39.14 -20.57
CA SER A 282 18.77 -40.54 -21.00
C SER A 282 17.51 -41.26 -21.48
N ALA A 283 16.32 -40.68 -21.26
CA ALA A 283 15.02 -41.22 -21.68
C ALA A 283 14.35 -40.30 -22.71
N ALA A 284 15.11 -39.82 -23.71
CA ALA A 284 14.64 -38.82 -24.65
C ALA A 284 13.54 -39.35 -25.59
N GLY A 285 12.44 -38.59 -25.70
CA GLY A 285 11.44 -38.71 -26.76
C GLY A 285 11.75 -37.78 -27.94
N LYS A 286 10.71 -37.39 -28.68
CA LYS A 286 10.84 -36.37 -29.74
C LYS A 286 11.15 -35.01 -29.12
N VAL A 287 12.14 -34.33 -29.68
CA VAL A 287 12.54 -32.99 -29.26
C VAL A 287 11.72 -31.91 -29.98
N ILE A 288 11.37 -32.17 -31.24
CA ILE A 288 10.43 -31.38 -32.01
C ILE A 288 9.38 -32.35 -32.53
N ASP A 289 8.12 -32.13 -32.15
CA ASP A 289 6.97 -32.85 -32.71
C ASP A 289 6.07 -31.86 -33.43
N VAL A 290 5.60 -32.25 -34.61
CA VAL A 290 4.84 -31.38 -35.49
C VAL A 290 3.57 -32.11 -35.88
N GLU A 291 2.46 -31.70 -35.28
CA GLU A 291 1.15 -32.29 -35.53
C GLU A 291 0.25 -31.25 -36.22
N GLY A 292 -0.48 -31.70 -37.24
CA GLY A 292 -1.42 -30.87 -37.99
C GLY A 292 -2.75 -31.58 -38.14
N LEU A 293 -3.84 -30.87 -37.86
CA LEU A 293 -5.18 -31.28 -38.23
C LEU A 293 -5.49 -30.68 -39.60
N THR A 294 -5.88 -31.49 -40.58
CA THR A 294 -6.25 -30.99 -41.91
C THR A 294 -7.59 -31.58 -42.36
N ASP A 295 -8.44 -30.70 -42.91
CA ASP A 295 -9.67 -30.99 -43.62
C ASP A 295 -9.63 -30.42 -45.07
N GLY A 296 -8.44 -30.00 -45.54
CA GLY A 296 -8.23 -29.31 -46.81
C GLY A 296 -6.85 -29.56 -47.44
N ALA A 297 -6.41 -28.67 -48.35
CA ALA A 297 -5.18 -28.86 -49.14
C ALA A 297 -3.87 -28.52 -48.41
N ASN A 298 -3.94 -28.02 -47.17
CA ASN A 298 -2.76 -27.57 -46.42
C ASN A 298 -2.26 -28.67 -45.46
N SER A 299 -0.96 -28.61 -45.15
CA SER A 299 -0.29 -29.51 -44.20
C SER A 299 0.55 -28.70 -43.21
N THR A 300 1.17 -29.40 -42.26
CA THR A 300 2.16 -28.85 -41.33
C THR A 300 3.58 -29.08 -41.87
N GLY A 301 4.55 -28.26 -41.45
CA GLY A 301 5.93 -28.35 -41.93
C GLY A 301 6.88 -27.29 -41.37
N PHE A 302 8.11 -27.31 -41.89
CA PHE A 302 9.14 -26.31 -41.59
C PHE A 302 9.37 -25.44 -42.82
N ASP A 303 9.19 -24.12 -42.65
CA ASP A 303 9.53 -23.13 -43.65
C ASP A 303 10.87 -22.47 -43.31
N PHE A 304 11.80 -22.52 -44.25
CA PHE A 304 13.09 -21.87 -44.13
C PHE A 304 13.20 -20.76 -45.16
N THR A 305 13.63 -19.58 -44.74
CA THR A 305 13.88 -18.44 -45.63
C THR A 305 15.25 -17.87 -45.32
N VAL A 306 16.08 -17.78 -46.35
CA VAL A 306 17.45 -17.32 -46.24
C VAL A 306 17.62 -16.12 -47.17
N SER A 307 18.28 -15.09 -46.67
CA SER A 307 18.68 -13.93 -47.44
C SER A 307 20.02 -13.45 -46.93
N ARG A 308 20.74 -12.73 -47.78
CA ARG A 308 21.91 -11.95 -47.34
C ARG A 308 21.45 -10.60 -46.78
N GLY A 309 22.39 -9.80 -46.29
CA GLY A 309 22.11 -8.52 -45.64
C GLY A 309 21.57 -8.74 -44.23
N ASP A 310 20.73 -7.83 -43.74
CA ASP A 310 19.97 -8.01 -42.51
C ASP A 310 18.48 -8.25 -42.81
N LEU A 311 17.71 -8.66 -41.80
CA LEU A 311 16.29 -8.95 -41.99
C LEU A 311 15.44 -7.70 -42.31
N ALA A 312 15.95 -6.49 -42.05
CA ALA A 312 15.30 -5.23 -42.42
C ALA A 312 15.58 -4.83 -43.89
N THR A 313 16.74 -5.21 -44.43
CA THR A 313 17.27 -4.86 -45.75
C THR A 313 17.83 -6.10 -46.46
N LYS A 314 16.94 -7.09 -46.67
CA LYS A 314 17.28 -8.36 -47.30
C LYS A 314 17.90 -8.15 -48.69
N THR A 315 19.00 -8.85 -48.95
CA THR A 315 19.66 -8.90 -50.26
C THR A 315 19.67 -10.31 -50.82
N ALA A 316 19.86 -10.42 -52.13
CA ALA A 316 19.87 -11.71 -52.83
C ALA A 316 21.02 -12.60 -52.33
N VAL A 317 20.71 -13.89 -52.13
CA VAL A 317 21.72 -14.95 -52.01
C VAL A 317 22.59 -15.00 -53.29
N GLN A 318 23.78 -15.58 -53.19
CA GLN A 318 24.71 -15.75 -54.29
C GLN A 318 24.79 -17.22 -54.70
N ASP A 319 25.39 -17.50 -55.87
CA ASP A 319 25.64 -18.87 -56.29
C ASP A 319 26.61 -19.57 -55.32
N GLY A 320 26.34 -20.85 -55.03
CA GLY A 320 27.11 -21.61 -54.05
C GLY A 320 26.84 -21.28 -52.58
N ASP A 321 25.89 -20.39 -52.25
CA ASP A 321 25.47 -20.18 -50.86
C ASP A 321 24.82 -21.44 -50.27
N ASP A 322 25.28 -21.84 -49.09
CA ASP A 322 24.57 -22.79 -48.22
C ASP A 322 23.33 -22.09 -47.66
N LEU A 323 22.14 -22.62 -47.95
CA LEU A 323 20.88 -22.03 -47.47
C LEU A 323 20.45 -22.70 -46.16
N VAL A 324 20.23 -24.01 -46.21
CA VAL A 324 19.73 -24.78 -45.07
C VAL A 324 20.45 -26.12 -45.02
N ASN A 325 20.84 -26.53 -43.82
CA ASN A 325 21.54 -27.78 -43.61
C ASN A 325 20.89 -28.57 -42.48
N ILE A 326 20.57 -29.83 -42.74
CA ILE A 326 20.21 -30.80 -41.70
C ILE A 326 21.46 -31.64 -41.48
N LYS A 327 22.20 -31.36 -40.40
CA LYS A 327 23.46 -32.04 -40.08
C LYS A 327 23.28 -32.95 -38.87
N ILE A 328 23.82 -34.16 -38.98
CA ILE A 328 23.87 -35.13 -37.89
C ILE A 328 25.32 -35.24 -37.44
N SER A 329 25.56 -34.84 -36.20
CA SER A 329 26.87 -34.98 -35.55
C SER A 329 26.82 -35.99 -34.42
N ALA A 330 27.95 -36.60 -34.13
CA ALA A 330 28.12 -37.54 -33.03
C ALA A 330 29.46 -37.29 -32.31
N HIS A 331 29.52 -37.72 -31.05
CA HIS A 331 30.77 -37.75 -30.31
C HIS A 331 31.66 -38.89 -30.83
N ASP A 332 32.85 -38.59 -31.34
CA ASP A 332 33.74 -39.57 -31.97
C ASP A 332 34.70 -40.27 -30.98
N GLY A 333 34.61 -39.91 -29.69
CA GLY A 333 35.50 -40.37 -28.62
C GLY A 333 36.45 -39.29 -28.15
N THR A 334 36.65 -38.21 -28.93
CA THR A 334 37.46 -37.04 -28.58
C THR A 334 36.70 -35.74 -28.79
N ASN A 335 36.10 -35.55 -29.96
CA ASN A 335 35.31 -34.37 -30.30
C ASN A 335 33.82 -34.64 -30.02
N THR A 336 33.09 -33.57 -29.67
CA THR A 336 31.68 -33.66 -29.28
C THR A 336 30.68 -33.57 -30.44
N ASP A 337 31.13 -33.14 -31.62
CA ASP A 337 30.28 -32.63 -32.71
C ASP A 337 30.73 -33.06 -34.11
N THR A 338 31.45 -34.18 -34.22
CA THR A 338 31.92 -34.71 -35.51
C THR A 338 30.75 -35.08 -36.42
N VAL A 339 30.69 -34.47 -37.61
CA VAL A 339 29.60 -34.67 -38.57
C VAL A 339 29.67 -36.07 -39.18
N SER A 340 28.58 -36.83 -39.03
CA SER A 340 28.40 -38.16 -39.60
C SER A 340 27.72 -38.10 -40.97
N SER A 341 26.65 -37.33 -41.09
CA SER A 341 25.88 -37.19 -42.34
C SER A 341 25.13 -35.86 -42.40
N ALA A 342 24.72 -35.48 -43.61
CA ALA A 342 23.95 -34.27 -43.83
C ALA A 342 23.02 -34.34 -45.04
N ILE A 343 21.96 -33.54 -44.98
CA ILE A 343 21.21 -33.08 -46.15
C ILE A 343 21.45 -31.59 -46.29
N LEU A 344 21.92 -31.17 -47.46
CA LEU A 344 22.35 -29.81 -47.74
C LEU A 344 21.46 -29.23 -48.84
N PHE A 345 20.93 -28.04 -48.59
CA PHE A 345 20.16 -27.27 -49.55
C PHE A 345 20.94 -25.99 -49.84
N GLY A 346 21.34 -25.80 -51.08
CA GLY A 346 22.18 -24.68 -51.50
C GLY A 346 21.71 -24.03 -52.80
N ALA A 347 22.20 -22.82 -53.06
CA ALA A 347 22.15 -22.24 -54.40
C ALA A 347 23.18 -22.96 -55.29
N GLU A 348 22.78 -23.39 -56.48
CA GLU A 348 23.66 -24.17 -57.36
C GLU A 348 24.90 -23.36 -57.76
N PRO A 349 26.13 -23.87 -57.51
CA PRO A 349 27.36 -23.18 -57.91
C PRO A 349 27.43 -22.95 -59.42
N GLY A 350 27.76 -21.71 -59.83
CA GLY A 350 27.85 -21.34 -61.25
C GLY A 350 26.49 -21.05 -61.93
N ALA A 351 25.38 -21.13 -61.20
CA ALA A 351 24.07 -20.75 -61.72
C ALA A 351 23.79 -19.25 -61.57
N THR A 352 22.97 -18.68 -62.45
CA THR A 352 22.59 -17.26 -62.38
C THR A 352 21.44 -17.06 -61.39
N ILE A 353 21.69 -16.31 -60.30
CA ILE A 353 20.65 -15.86 -59.37
C ILE A 353 19.95 -14.61 -59.91
N ALA A 354 18.61 -14.61 -59.99
CA ALA A 354 17.82 -13.49 -60.48
C ALA A 354 16.48 -13.36 -59.75
N ASN A 355 15.75 -12.25 -60.01
CA ASN A 355 14.44 -12.04 -59.42
C ASN A 355 13.47 -13.18 -59.80
N GLY A 356 12.94 -13.87 -58.79
CA GLY A 356 12.05 -15.02 -58.97
C GLY A 356 12.74 -16.32 -59.39
N ALA A 357 14.07 -16.36 -59.47
CA ALA A 357 14.83 -17.54 -59.86
C ALA A 357 16.08 -17.73 -59.00
N VAL A 358 16.05 -18.75 -58.15
CA VAL A 358 17.20 -19.22 -57.35
C VAL A 358 17.41 -20.70 -57.68
N PRO A 359 18.19 -21.03 -58.73
CA PRO A 359 18.54 -22.41 -59.05
C PRO A 359 19.19 -23.09 -57.84
N GLY A 360 18.65 -24.24 -57.42
CA GLY A 360 19.07 -24.93 -56.21
C GLY A 360 19.73 -26.27 -56.47
N VAL A 361 20.50 -26.74 -55.48
CA VAL A 361 21.05 -28.08 -55.41
C VAL A 361 20.68 -28.72 -54.06
N ILE A 362 20.33 -30.01 -54.09
CA ILE A 362 20.12 -30.82 -52.89
C ILE A 362 21.18 -31.91 -52.87
N SER A 363 21.95 -31.99 -51.79
CA SER A 363 22.96 -33.04 -51.61
C SER A 363 22.65 -33.88 -50.37
N ILE A 364 22.73 -35.20 -50.49
CA ILE A 364 22.60 -36.16 -49.39
C ILE A 364 23.94 -36.85 -49.25
N VAL A 365 24.60 -36.63 -48.12
CA VAL A 365 26.01 -37.01 -47.94
C VAL A 365 26.28 -37.68 -46.60
N ALA A 366 27.33 -38.48 -46.57
CA ALA A 366 27.89 -39.08 -45.37
C ALA A 366 29.42 -38.96 -45.35
N THR A 367 29.99 -38.97 -44.15
CA THR A 367 31.43 -39.11 -43.94
C THR A 367 31.82 -40.58 -44.20
N PRO A 368 32.69 -40.87 -45.18
CA PRO A 368 33.12 -42.23 -45.48
C PRO A 368 33.96 -42.84 -44.35
N ASP A 369 34.02 -44.17 -44.30
CA ASP A 369 34.91 -44.88 -43.36
C ASP A 369 36.38 -44.44 -43.57
N ASN A 370 37.01 -43.97 -42.49
CA ASN A 370 38.36 -43.36 -42.51
C ASN A 370 38.53 -42.18 -43.50
N GLY A 371 37.44 -41.58 -43.99
CA GLY A 371 37.45 -40.52 -45.00
C GLY A 371 37.39 -39.12 -44.41
N SER A 372 38.05 -38.16 -45.08
CA SER A 372 38.00 -36.74 -44.72
C SER A 372 36.99 -35.93 -45.54
N ASN A 373 36.53 -36.46 -46.68
CA ASN A 373 35.64 -35.78 -47.61
C ASN A 373 34.29 -36.50 -47.68
N TRP A 374 33.21 -35.72 -47.73
CA TRP A 374 31.88 -36.26 -47.89
C TRP A 374 31.70 -37.01 -49.22
N SER A 375 30.90 -38.07 -49.17
CA SER A 375 30.47 -38.82 -50.35
C SER A 375 28.97 -39.08 -50.28
N GLY A 376 28.31 -39.18 -51.42
CA GLY A 376 26.86 -39.33 -51.47
C GLY A 376 26.30 -39.07 -52.86
N MET A 377 25.17 -38.36 -52.91
CA MET A 377 24.50 -37.99 -54.15
C MET A 377 23.99 -36.55 -54.11
N SER A 378 23.80 -35.97 -55.29
CA SER A 378 23.19 -34.64 -55.43
C SER A 378 22.25 -34.57 -56.61
N ILE A 379 21.26 -33.68 -56.52
CA ILE A 379 20.39 -33.27 -57.63
C ILE A 379 20.44 -31.76 -57.78
N ASN A 380 20.67 -31.29 -59.00
CA ASN A 380 20.79 -29.87 -59.31
C ASN A 380 19.50 -29.28 -59.92
N SER A 381 19.53 -27.99 -60.28
CA SER A 381 18.34 -27.27 -60.77
C SER A 381 17.85 -27.75 -62.13
N SER A 382 18.71 -28.42 -62.90
CA SER A 382 18.38 -29.06 -64.18
C SER A 382 17.84 -30.48 -64.00
N GLY A 383 17.73 -30.97 -62.76
CA GLY A 383 17.27 -32.33 -62.44
C GLY A 383 18.32 -33.41 -62.71
N GLN A 384 19.59 -33.04 -62.88
CA GLN A 384 20.69 -33.98 -63.10
C GLN A 384 21.10 -34.61 -61.76
N LEU A 385 21.28 -35.94 -61.73
CA LEU A 385 21.69 -36.70 -60.55
C LEU A 385 23.19 -37.04 -60.64
N CYS A 386 23.95 -36.74 -59.61
CA CYS A 386 25.34 -37.17 -59.45
C CYS A 386 25.45 -38.15 -58.28
N VAL A 387 26.22 -39.23 -58.44
CA VAL A 387 26.53 -40.21 -57.38
C VAL A 387 28.05 -40.35 -57.26
N GLY A 388 28.56 -40.02 -56.08
CA GLY A 388 30.00 -39.99 -55.79
C GLY A 388 30.73 -38.78 -56.40
N GLY A 389 32.06 -38.86 -56.44
CA GLY A 389 32.89 -37.82 -57.05
C GLY A 389 32.82 -36.48 -56.31
N THR A 390 32.67 -35.38 -57.06
CA THR A 390 32.56 -34.00 -56.54
C THR A 390 31.13 -33.59 -56.23
N LEU A 391 30.15 -34.50 -56.33
CA LEU A 391 28.72 -34.20 -56.18
C LEU A 391 28.23 -33.11 -57.15
N THR A 392 28.92 -32.95 -58.27
CA THR A 392 28.57 -32.05 -59.36
C THR A 392 28.55 -32.87 -60.63
N PRO A 393 27.40 -33.01 -61.31
CA PRO A 393 27.33 -33.81 -62.53
C PRO A 393 28.16 -33.18 -63.65
N ALA A 394 28.80 -34.01 -64.46
CA ALA A 394 29.45 -33.55 -65.68
C ALA A 394 28.47 -32.79 -66.60
N ALA A 395 29.00 -31.87 -67.40
CA ALA A 395 28.17 -31.06 -68.29
C ALA A 395 27.36 -31.93 -69.27
N GLY A 396 26.04 -31.72 -69.31
CA GLY A 396 25.15 -32.37 -70.26
C GLY A 396 24.76 -33.82 -69.97
N VAL A 397 25.11 -34.40 -68.82
CA VAL A 397 24.66 -35.76 -68.43
C VAL A 397 23.52 -35.73 -67.41
N ALA A 398 22.50 -36.55 -67.60
CA ALA A 398 21.36 -36.63 -66.67
C ALA A 398 21.68 -37.46 -65.41
N LEU A 399 22.56 -38.46 -65.53
CA LEU A 399 23.05 -39.29 -64.45
C LEU A 399 24.58 -39.42 -64.58
N ASP A 400 25.30 -38.95 -63.57
CA ASP A 400 26.75 -39.09 -63.46
C ASP A 400 27.10 -40.01 -62.29
N VAL A 401 27.83 -41.10 -62.54
CA VAL A 401 28.24 -42.06 -61.52
C VAL A 401 29.75 -42.16 -61.52
N THR A 402 30.37 -41.71 -60.43
CA THR A 402 31.81 -41.91 -60.20
C THR A 402 32.03 -43.25 -59.53
N GLY A 403 32.55 -44.22 -60.27
CA GLY A 403 32.87 -45.57 -59.77
C GLY A 403 32.10 -46.68 -60.50
N ASN A 404 31.97 -47.84 -59.86
CA ASN A 404 31.30 -48.99 -60.45
C ASN A 404 29.78 -48.86 -60.33
N ALA A 405 29.06 -49.13 -61.42
CA ALA A 405 27.62 -49.36 -61.39
C ALA A 405 27.35 -50.85 -61.57
N THR A 406 26.67 -51.47 -60.60
CA THR A 406 26.17 -52.85 -60.72
C THR A 406 24.65 -52.83 -60.77
N VAL A 407 24.08 -53.26 -61.89
CA VAL A 407 22.64 -53.42 -62.07
C VAL A 407 22.30 -54.90 -61.85
N THR A 408 21.61 -55.21 -60.76
CA THR A 408 21.26 -56.60 -60.39
C THR A 408 20.12 -57.18 -61.23
N GLY A 409 19.39 -56.33 -61.94
CA GLY A 409 18.36 -56.72 -62.92
C GLY A 409 18.86 -56.62 -64.36
N TYR A 410 17.95 -56.27 -65.28
CA TYR A 410 18.31 -55.96 -66.66
C TYR A 410 18.48 -54.45 -66.86
N THR A 411 19.52 -54.06 -67.60
CA THR A 411 19.69 -52.69 -68.09
C THR A 411 19.07 -52.59 -69.47
N LYS A 412 18.16 -51.62 -69.67
CA LYS A 412 17.71 -51.24 -71.00
C LYS A 412 18.63 -50.13 -71.52
N PHE A 413 19.45 -50.46 -72.50
CA PHE A 413 20.27 -49.48 -73.22
C PHE A 413 19.42 -48.65 -74.19
N GLY A 414 19.94 -47.52 -74.64
CA GLY A 414 19.29 -46.67 -75.64
C GLY A 414 18.87 -47.52 -76.85
N ASN A 415 17.60 -47.43 -77.23
CA ASN A 415 17.00 -48.33 -78.21
C ASN A 415 16.67 -47.56 -79.48
N LEU A 416 17.52 -47.67 -80.49
CA LEU A 416 17.53 -46.79 -81.67
C LEU A 416 17.51 -47.61 -82.95
N THR A 417 16.91 -47.10 -84.01
CA THR A 417 17.10 -47.63 -85.38
C THR A 417 18.50 -47.28 -85.89
N THR A 418 18.95 -47.92 -86.96
CA THR A 418 20.22 -47.58 -87.64
C THR A 418 20.28 -46.09 -88.01
N VAL A 419 19.16 -45.52 -88.48
CA VAL A 419 19.06 -44.09 -88.85
C VAL A 419 19.18 -43.19 -87.62
N GLU A 420 18.49 -43.50 -86.53
CA GLU A 420 18.56 -42.70 -85.29
C GLU A 420 19.93 -42.79 -84.64
N ARG A 421 20.56 -43.98 -84.64
CA ARG A 421 21.94 -44.18 -84.18
C ARG A 421 22.93 -43.34 -84.99
N ASP A 422 22.81 -43.32 -86.32
CA ASP A 422 23.73 -42.59 -87.19
C ASP A 422 23.53 -41.07 -87.14
N ALA A 423 22.38 -40.61 -86.65
CA ALA A 423 22.12 -39.21 -86.33
C ALA A 423 22.69 -38.77 -84.97
N LEU A 424 23.16 -39.70 -84.12
CA LEU A 424 23.81 -39.34 -82.87
C LEU A 424 25.14 -38.62 -83.12
N THR A 425 25.59 -37.88 -82.12
CA THR A 425 27.01 -37.50 -81.97
C THR A 425 27.64 -38.43 -80.93
N PRO A 426 28.03 -39.67 -81.32
CA PRO A 426 28.40 -40.68 -80.34
C PRO A 426 29.79 -40.46 -79.77
N THR A 427 29.93 -40.63 -78.46
CA THR A 427 31.23 -40.66 -77.78
C THR A 427 31.76 -42.08 -77.70
N ASP A 428 33.09 -42.21 -77.58
CA ASP A 428 33.72 -43.51 -77.37
C ASP A 428 33.14 -44.23 -76.14
N GLY A 429 32.99 -45.55 -76.22
CA GLY A 429 32.43 -46.38 -75.15
C GLY A 429 30.91 -46.38 -75.03
N MET A 430 30.16 -45.61 -75.85
CA MET A 430 28.69 -45.69 -75.87
C MET A 430 28.19 -47.08 -76.27
N ILE A 431 27.16 -47.58 -75.58
CA ILE A 431 26.49 -48.86 -75.88
C ILE A 431 25.00 -48.60 -76.12
N ILE A 432 24.47 -49.13 -77.22
CA ILE A 432 23.05 -49.08 -77.57
C ILE A 432 22.54 -50.46 -78.00
N TYR A 433 21.21 -50.61 -78.07
CA TYR A 433 20.56 -51.69 -78.80
C TYR A 433 19.98 -51.12 -80.11
N ASN A 434 20.44 -51.64 -81.24
CA ASN A 434 19.94 -51.27 -82.56
C ASN A 434 18.71 -52.12 -82.90
N THR A 435 17.55 -51.48 -83.02
CA THR A 435 16.27 -52.13 -83.31
C THR A 435 16.13 -52.61 -84.75
N THR A 436 16.80 -51.97 -85.71
CA THR A 436 16.75 -52.36 -87.13
C THR A 436 17.45 -53.69 -87.34
N ASP A 437 18.61 -53.84 -86.71
CA ASP A 437 19.46 -55.03 -86.87
C ASP A 437 19.28 -56.04 -85.73
N SER A 438 18.57 -55.67 -84.66
CA SER A 438 18.39 -56.45 -83.42
C SER A 438 19.70 -56.79 -82.71
N LYS A 439 20.58 -55.79 -82.56
CA LYS A 439 21.98 -55.97 -82.16
C LYS A 439 22.44 -55.01 -81.07
N PHE A 440 23.21 -55.48 -80.09
CA PHE A 440 24.00 -54.60 -79.23
C PHE A 440 25.21 -54.06 -79.97
N GLN A 441 25.39 -52.74 -79.94
CA GLN A 441 26.46 -52.04 -80.65
C GLN A 441 27.22 -51.10 -79.69
N GLY A 442 28.54 -51.12 -79.81
CA GLY A 442 29.47 -50.27 -79.08
C GLY A 442 30.17 -49.27 -80.01
N ARG A 443 30.43 -48.05 -79.54
CA ARG A 443 31.21 -47.06 -80.27
C ARG A 443 32.70 -47.17 -79.90
N THR A 444 33.59 -47.29 -80.89
CA THR A 444 35.06 -47.41 -80.73
C THR A 444 35.82 -46.12 -81.08
N GLY A 445 35.19 -44.96 -80.85
CA GLY A 445 35.68 -43.64 -81.27
C GLY A 445 35.52 -43.35 -82.77
N VAL A 446 35.73 -44.34 -83.65
CA VAL A 446 35.69 -44.17 -85.12
C VAL A 446 34.49 -44.83 -85.81
N ALA A 447 34.01 -45.98 -85.32
CA ALA A 447 32.89 -46.73 -85.90
C ALA A 447 31.98 -47.32 -84.80
N TRP A 448 30.74 -47.66 -85.19
CA TRP A 448 29.90 -48.57 -84.41
C TRP A 448 30.30 -50.01 -84.73
N VAL A 449 30.51 -50.83 -83.71
CA VAL A 449 30.84 -52.26 -83.84
C VAL A 449 29.81 -53.10 -83.12
N ASP A 450 29.52 -54.27 -83.66
CA ASP A 450 28.65 -55.24 -82.99
C ASP A 450 29.39 -55.87 -81.80
N LEU A 451 28.71 -55.99 -80.66
CA LEU A 451 29.27 -56.55 -79.42
C LEU A 451 28.96 -58.05 -79.23
N HIS A 452 28.54 -58.74 -80.30
CA HIS A 452 28.21 -60.16 -80.32
C HIS A 452 28.43 -60.75 -81.73
#